data_AF-A0A815RRW3-F1
#
_entry.id   AF-A0A815RRW3-F1
#
_cell.length_a   1.000
_cell.length_b   1.000
_cell.length_c   1.000
_cell.angle_alpha   90.00
_cell.angle_beta   90.00
_cell.angle_gamma   90.00
#
_symmetry.space_group_name_H-M   'P 1'
#
loop_
_entity.id
_entity.type
_entity.pdbx_description
1 polymer ?
#
loop_
_entity_poly.entity_id
_entity_poly.type
_entity_poly.pdbx_seq_one_letter_code
_entity_poly.pdbx_strand_id
1 'polypeptide(L)'
;MDTWLCEDSSSISSNGHMVKVNGSQSGTPVNALFKDKDGGAVDGQHYWEFKFNKVDSAFIGVTTESKFAPGYGLKGLMYGGPGNLSDGSSGLAFGFGPKIKDGDKIGLLLDLNNNDLKLHIFHNDQSIGTAFHLQGSYPTPLFPVVHFDGDGEMTIRKLNKIPTELKRNQANFTGIEGDWKMKDKFEKLSDGCNWKNYTFNIESAANDGRKDIYRLSVGICNRLWSEITKESDGTWKIGGIMSTRKGGQPEEMTAEHTVGEFLRHLKNIDLDSVGCLILKTDNYEQMVLQRYSKDVPKPVTQNIFDAGY
;
A
#
# COMPACT_ATOMS: atom_id res chain seq x y z
N MET A 1 -27.53 7.71 16.87
CA MET A 1 -27.52 6.42 16.13
C MET A 1 -26.36 6.46 15.18
N ASP A 2 -25.75 5.33 14.90
CA ASP A 2 -24.67 5.25 13.92
C ASP A 2 -25.25 5.46 12.51
N THR A 3 -24.66 6.35 11.72
CA THR A 3 -25.16 6.68 10.38
C THR A 3 -24.01 7.03 9.43
N TRP A 4 -24.24 6.79 8.15
CA TRP A 4 -23.36 7.27 7.10
C TRP A 4 -23.88 8.58 6.51
N LEU A 5 -22.97 9.49 6.25
CA LEU A 5 -23.16 10.62 5.34
C LEU A 5 -22.45 10.25 4.03
N CYS A 6 -23.20 9.79 3.04
CA CYS A 6 -22.68 9.59 1.70
C CYS A 6 -22.69 10.91 0.94
N GLU A 7 -21.74 11.11 0.02
CA GLU A 7 -21.88 12.17 -0.97
C GLU A 7 -23.13 11.96 -1.84
N ASP A 8 -23.66 13.04 -2.40
CA ASP A 8 -24.87 13.02 -3.22
C ASP A 8 -24.59 12.45 -4.61
N SER A 9 -24.49 11.13 -4.67
CA SER A 9 -24.33 10.36 -5.91
C SER A 9 -25.23 9.12 -5.86
N SER A 10 -25.83 8.78 -7.00
CA SER A 10 -26.64 7.56 -7.13
C SER A 10 -25.81 6.27 -7.09
N SER A 11 -24.48 6.36 -7.23
CA SER A 11 -23.59 5.20 -7.23
C SER A 11 -23.23 4.69 -5.83
N ILE A 12 -23.48 5.47 -4.78
CA ILE A 12 -23.15 5.11 -3.39
C ILE A 12 -24.41 4.99 -2.54
N SER A 13 -24.45 3.96 -1.70
CA SER A 13 -25.55 3.70 -0.78
C SER A 13 -25.02 3.17 0.55
N SER A 14 -25.79 3.34 1.61
CA SER A 14 -25.45 2.82 2.93
C SER A 14 -26.63 2.08 3.54
N ASN A 15 -26.32 1.06 4.36
CA ASN A 15 -27.31 0.33 5.14
C ASN A 15 -26.67 -0.10 6.47
N GLY A 16 -27.09 0.54 7.57
CA GLY A 16 -26.49 0.35 8.89
C GLY A 16 -24.99 0.64 8.87
N HIS A 17 -24.19 -0.38 9.13
CA HIS A 17 -22.72 -0.29 9.17
C HIS A 17 -22.03 -0.55 7.83
N MET A 18 -22.79 -0.70 6.75
CA MET A 18 -22.27 -1.03 5.43
C MET A 18 -22.37 0.15 4.47
N VAL A 19 -21.35 0.30 3.63
CA VAL A 19 -21.38 1.16 2.44
C VAL A 19 -21.14 0.31 1.21
N LYS A 20 -21.90 0.57 0.15
CA LYS A 20 -21.80 -0.11 -1.13
C LYS A 20 -21.79 0.91 -2.26
N VAL A 21 -20.84 0.73 -3.18
CA VAL A 21 -20.67 1.49 -4.42
C VAL A 21 -20.85 0.54 -5.59
N ASN A 22 -21.76 0.87 -6.51
CA ASN A 22 -21.94 0.14 -7.77
C ASN A 22 -21.98 1.10 -8.95
N GLY A 23 -21.34 0.74 -10.06
CA GLY A 23 -21.36 1.50 -11.30
C GLY A 23 -20.53 2.79 -11.22
N SER A 24 -19.58 2.88 -10.28
CA SER A 24 -18.64 3.99 -10.25
C SER A 24 -17.57 3.79 -11.32
N GLN A 25 -17.23 4.86 -12.05
CA GLN A 25 -16.17 4.81 -13.04
C GLN A 25 -14.82 5.06 -12.36
N SER A 26 -13.78 4.36 -12.82
CA SER A 26 -12.41 4.65 -12.36
C SER A 26 -12.04 6.08 -12.74
N GLY A 27 -11.49 6.84 -11.78
CA GLY A 27 -11.18 8.26 -11.92
C GLY A 27 -12.28 9.19 -11.42
N THR A 28 -13.45 8.68 -11.03
CA THR A 28 -14.53 9.46 -10.41
C THR A 28 -14.85 8.90 -9.03
N PRO A 29 -14.01 9.18 -8.02
CA PRO A 29 -14.19 8.57 -6.72
C PRO A 29 -15.42 9.10 -6.00
N VAL A 30 -15.93 8.30 -5.06
CA VAL A 30 -17.08 8.66 -4.21
C VAL A 30 -16.77 8.44 -2.74
N ASN A 31 -17.30 9.32 -1.88
CA ASN A 31 -16.97 9.37 -0.46
C ASN A 31 -18.14 9.04 0.45
N ALA A 32 -17.86 8.41 1.60
CA ALA A 32 -18.81 8.26 2.70
C ALA A 32 -18.12 8.48 4.05
N LEU A 33 -18.73 9.31 4.90
CA LEU A 33 -18.29 9.63 6.25
C LEU A 33 -19.17 8.92 7.27
N PHE A 34 -18.56 8.21 8.21
CA PHE A 34 -19.26 7.50 9.27
C PHE A 34 -19.39 8.38 10.51
N LYS A 35 -20.63 8.66 10.92
CA LYS A 35 -20.94 9.31 12.20
C LYS A 35 -21.37 8.24 13.19
N ASP A 36 -20.51 7.97 14.17
CA ASP A 36 -20.93 7.16 15.30
C ASP A 36 -21.89 7.94 16.22
N LYS A 37 -22.58 7.21 17.10
CA LYS A 37 -23.51 7.77 18.09
C LYS A 37 -22.88 8.80 19.03
N ASP A 38 -21.55 8.84 19.12
CA ASP A 38 -20.79 9.73 20.01
C ASP A 38 -20.49 11.07 19.34
N GLY A 39 -20.78 11.22 18.04
CA GLY A 39 -20.56 12.47 17.31
C GLY A 39 -19.12 12.67 16.81
N GLY A 40 -18.35 11.58 16.70
CA GLY A 40 -16.95 11.60 16.26
C GLY A 40 -15.93 11.67 17.41
N ALA A 41 -14.66 11.54 17.07
CA ALA A 41 -13.56 11.52 18.03
C ALA A 41 -13.05 12.93 18.35
N VAL A 42 -13.06 13.28 19.63
CA VAL A 42 -12.59 14.59 20.14
C VAL A 42 -11.29 14.45 20.92
N ASP A 43 -11.16 13.41 21.75
CA ASP A 43 -10.01 13.14 22.60
C ASP A 43 -9.84 11.64 22.86
N GLY A 44 -8.67 11.21 23.36
CA GLY A 44 -8.39 9.83 23.73
C GLY A 44 -8.18 8.89 22.54
N GLN A 45 -8.33 7.59 22.81
CA GLN A 45 -8.08 6.54 21.81
C GLN A 45 -9.39 6.00 21.23
N HIS A 46 -9.44 5.96 19.89
CA HIS A 46 -10.59 5.44 19.14
C HIS A 46 -10.11 4.42 18.12
N TYR A 47 -10.75 3.26 18.08
CA TYR A 47 -10.40 2.19 17.15
C TYR A 47 -11.59 1.79 16.29
N TRP A 48 -11.42 1.92 14.98
CA TRP A 48 -12.38 1.44 13.99
C TRP A 48 -11.76 0.35 13.13
N GLU A 49 -12.56 -0.66 12.80
CA GLU A 49 -12.17 -1.72 11.89
C GLU A 49 -13.09 -1.71 10.68
N PHE A 50 -12.48 -1.76 9.51
CA PHE A 50 -13.10 -1.82 8.21
C PHE A 50 -12.87 -3.20 7.61
N LYS A 51 -13.91 -3.81 7.05
CA LYS A 51 -13.81 -5.08 6.33
C LYS A 51 -14.32 -4.90 4.91
N PHE A 52 -13.47 -5.18 3.93
CA PHE A 52 -13.79 -5.05 2.51
C PHE A 52 -14.30 -6.38 1.97
N ASN A 53 -15.58 -6.42 1.58
CA ASN A 53 -16.18 -7.59 0.94
C ASN A 53 -15.85 -7.61 -0.56
N LYS A 54 -15.79 -6.43 -1.18
CA LYS A 54 -15.42 -6.18 -2.58
C LYS A 54 -14.75 -4.81 -2.65
N VAL A 55 -13.70 -4.64 -3.45
CA VAL A 55 -13.04 -3.34 -3.66
C VAL A 55 -12.15 -3.34 -4.91
N ASP A 56 -12.43 -2.43 -5.83
CA ASP A 56 -11.52 -2.15 -6.95
C ASP A 56 -10.30 -1.33 -6.47
N SER A 57 -10.60 -0.19 -5.83
CA SER A 57 -9.67 0.70 -5.14
C SER A 57 -10.41 1.49 -4.05
N ALA A 58 -9.79 1.63 -2.88
CA ALA A 58 -10.32 2.45 -1.81
C ALA A 58 -9.21 3.08 -0.97
N PHE A 59 -9.54 4.21 -0.36
CA PHE A 59 -8.81 4.81 0.75
C PHE A 59 -9.73 4.90 1.96
N ILE A 60 -9.19 4.70 3.15
CA ILE A 60 -9.88 4.94 4.41
C ILE A 60 -9.05 5.88 5.27
N GLY A 61 -9.69 6.61 6.16
CA GLY A 61 -8.99 7.56 6.99
C GLY A 61 -9.90 8.23 7.98
N VAL A 62 -9.45 9.41 8.41
CA VAL A 62 -10.27 10.33 9.22
C VAL A 62 -10.31 11.71 8.58
N THR A 63 -11.45 12.38 8.72
CA THR A 63 -11.68 13.75 8.26
C THR A 63 -12.57 14.50 9.26
N THR A 64 -12.83 15.77 9.01
CA THR A 64 -13.87 16.54 9.69
C THR A 64 -15.06 16.74 8.77
N GLU A 65 -16.23 17.02 9.33
CA GLU A 65 -17.42 17.28 8.52
C GLU A 65 -17.23 18.49 7.57
N SER A 66 -16.50 19.52 7.98
CA SER A 66 -16.22 20.70 7.13
C SER A 66 -15.22 20.43 5.99
N LYS A 67 -14.50 19.30 6.05
CA LYS A 67 -13.53 18.86 5.05
C LYS A 67 -14.03 17.65 4.24
N PHE A 68 -15.23 17.18 4.55
CA PHE A 68 -15.93 16.17 3.75
C PHE A 68 -16.56 16.84 2.53
N ALA A 69 -16.18 16.38 1.34
CA ALA A 69 -16.67 16.91 0.09
C ALA A 69 -16.70 15.81 -1.00
N PRO A 70 -17.44 16.00 -2.10
CA PRO A 70 -17.53 14.99 -3.15
C PRO A 70 -16.20 14.75 -3.89
N GLY A 71 -15.98 13.50 -4.33
CA GLY A 71 -14.82 13.09 -5.13
C GLY A 71 -13.46 13.51 -4.54
N TYR A 72 -12.60 14.11 -5.37
CA TYR A 72 -11.28 14.61 -4.94
C TYR A 72 -11.32 15.89 -4.11
N GLY A 73 -12.51 16.42 -3.81
CA GLY A 73 -12.67 17.56 -2.89
C GLY A 73 -12.48 17.17 -1.43
N LEU A 74 -12.59 15.89 -1.09
CA LEU A 74 -12.36 15.38 0.27
C LEU A 74 -10.94 15.72 0.74
N LYS A 75 -10.84 16.25 1.96
CA LYS A 75 -9.56 16.41 2.66
C LYS A 75 -9.53 15.56 3.93
N GLY A 76 -8.54 14.70 4.09
CA GLY A 76 -8.43 13.82 5.27
C GLY A 76 -7.07 13.14 5.41
N LEU A 77 -6.86 12.45 6.53
CA LEU A 77 -5.67 11.65 6.78
C LEU A 77 -5.95 10.22 6.33
N MET A 78 -5.55 9.86 5.10
CA MET A 78 -6.03 8.63 4.45
C MET A 78 -4.92 7.64 4.13
N TYR A 79 -5.25 6.35 4.22
CA TYR A 79 -4.45 5.21 3.80
C TYR A 79 -5.25 4.35 2.80
N GLY A 80 -4.60 3.90 1.73
CA GLY A 80 -5.21 2.95 0.79
C GLY A 80 -4.60 3.00 -0.60
N GLY A 81 -5.43 2.82 -1.63
CA GLY A 81 -4.99 2.69 -3.02
C GLY A 81 -3.95 1.57 -3.14
N PRO A 82 -2.78 1.81 -3.76
CA PRO A 82 -1.70 0.83 -3.83
C PRO A 82 -0.87 0.73 -2.53
N GLY A 83 -1.42 1.17 -1.39
CA GLY A 83 -0.73 1.22 -0.09
C GLY A 83 -0.05 2.54 0.21
N ASN A 84 -0.67 3.66 -0.19
CA ASN A 84 -0.15 5.02 -0.01
C ASN A 84 -0.85 5.74 1.15
N LEU A 85 -0.23 6.82 1.61
CA LEU A 85 -0.86 7.86 2.41
C LEU A 85 -1.28 9.01 1.49
N SER A 86 -2.46 9.56 1.73
CA SER A 86 -3.09 10.59 0.89
C SER A 86 -3.79 11.63 1.76
N ASP A 87 -3.91 12.84 1.23
CA ASP A 87 -4.77 13.88 1.82
C ASP A 87 -6.23 13.81 1.33
N GLY A 88 -6.59 12.81 0.51
CA GLY A 88 -7.89 12.67 -0.16
C GLY A 88 -7.89 13.17 -1.61
N SER A 89 -6.96 14.05 -1.97
CA SER A 89 -6.80 14.62 -3.31
C SER A 89 -5.44 14.30 -3.95
N SER A 90 -4.41 14.06 -3.12
CA SER A 90 -3.02 13.94 -3.51
C SER A 90 -2.28 12.94 -2.62
N GLY A 91 -1.32 12.22 -3.20
CA GLY A 91 -0.44 11.33 -2.45
C GLY A 91 0.58 12.11 -1.60
N LEU A 92 0.67 11.74 -0.32
CA LEU A 92 1.60 12.33 0.66
C LEU A 92 2.82 11.44 0.91
N ALA A 93 2.62 10.12 0.93
CA ALA A 93 3.68 9.13 1.02
C ALA A 93 3.31 7.88 0.23
N PHE A 94 4.28 7.31 -0.48
CA PHE A 94 4.06 6.15 -1.35
C PHE A 94 4.64 4.88 -0.75
N GLY A 95 3.96 3.74 -0.91
CA GLY A 95 4.44 2.44 -0.43
C GLY A 95 4.50 2.35 1.10
N PHE A 96 3.57 3.02 1.79
CA PHE A 96 3.41 2.94 3.24
C PHE A 96 3.04 1.52 3.70
N GLY A 97 2.11 0.88 3.01
CA GLY A 97 1.64 -0.47 3.35
C GLY A 97 1.24 -1.29 2.12
N PRO A 98 0.57 -2.43 2.31
CA PRO A 98 0.00 -3.19 1.20
C PRO A 98 -1.17 -2.46 0.53
N LYS A 99 -1.51 -2.83 -0.71
CA LYS A 99 -2.77 -2.46 -1.37
C LYS A 99 -3.95 -3.11 -0.62
N ILE A 100 -5.06 -2.38 -0.46
CA ILE A 100 -6.32 -2.94 0.03
C ILE A 100 -6.98 -3.76 -1.09
N LYS A 101 -7.41 -4.99 -0.77
CA LYS A 101 -8.10 -5.91 -1.69
C LYS A 101 -9.30 -6.59 -1.02
N ASP A 102 -10.04 -7.35 -1.82
CA ASP A 102 -11.17 -8.16 -1.37
C ASP A 102 -10.78 -9.07 -0.20
N GLY A 103 -11.62 -9.09 0.84
CA GLY A 103 -11.43 -9.86 2.05
C GLY A 103 -10.54 -9.19 3.10
N ASP A 104 -9.83 -8.11 2.76
CA ASP A 104 -8.95 -7.43 3.71
C ASP A 104 -9.74 -6.76 4.84
N LYS A 105 -9.04 -6.69 5.97
CA LYS A 105 -9.48 -6.05 7.19
C LYS A 105 -8.50 -4.96 7.59
N ILE A 106 -8.94 -3.71 7.64
CA ILE A 106 -8.10 -2.57 7.94
C ILE A 106 -8.55 -1.90 9.24
N GLY A 107 -7.64 -1.73 10.20
CA GLY A 107 -7.89 -1.05 11.46
C GLY A 107 -7.29 0.36 11.46
N LEU A 108 -8.05 1.33 11.98
CA LEU A 108 -7.61 2.70 12.24
C LEU A 108 -7.63 2.94 13.76
N LEU A 109 -6.46 3.06 14.38
CA LEU A 109 -6.34 3.54 15.76
C LEU A 109 -5.94 5.01 15.73
N LEU A 110 -6.88 5.85 16.13
CA LEU A 110 -6.68 7.28 16.30
C LEU A 110 -6.41 7.54 17.79
N ASP A 111 -5.26 8.15 18.08
CA ASP A 111 -4.86 8.58 19.43
C ASP A 111 -4.78 10.11 19.45
N LEU A 112 -5.69 10.73 20.19
CA LEU A 112 -5.89 12.18 20.25
C LEU A 112 -5.57 12.71 21.65
N ASN A 113 -4.76 13.75 21.69
CA ASN A 113 -4.67 14.66 22.84
C ASN A 113 -4.54 16.11 22.35
N ASN A 114 -4.70 17.09 23.24
CA ASN A 114 -4.87 18.50 22.89
C ASN A 114 -3.92 19.08 21.81
N ASN A 115 -2.71 18.55 21.64
CA ASN A 115 -1.74 19.04 20.65
C ASN A 115 -0.97 17.92 19.92
N ASP A 116 -1.48 16.69 19.94
CA ASP A 116 -0.83 15.56 19.27
C ASP A 116 -1.91 14.61 18.75
N LEU A 117 -1.84 14.32 17.46
CA LEU A 117 -2.67 13.34 16.78
C LEU A 117 -1.77 12.27 16.21
N LYS A 118 -2.06 11.01 16.52
CA LYS A 118 -1.46 9.85 15.87
C LYS A 118 -2.52 8.99 15.23
N LEU A 119 -2.32 8.64 13.96
CA LEU A 119 -3.12 7.64 13.26
C LEU A 119 -2.27 6.42 12.96
N HIS A 120 -2.56 5.31 13.63
CA HIS A 120 -1.93 4.02 13.39
C HIS A 120 -2.82 3.16 12.50
N ILE A 121 -2.19 2.45 11.56
CA ILE A 121 -2.88 1.60 10.61
C ILE A 121 -2.55 0.13 10.88
N PHE A 122 -3.58 -0.71 10.83
CA PHE A 122 -3.48 -2.16 10.92
C PHE A 122 -4.01 -2.76 9.63
N HIS A 123 -3.29 -3.71 9.05
CA HIS A 123 -3.72 -4.45 7.88
C HIS A 123 -3.73 -5.94 8.23
N ASN A 124 -4.91 -6.58 8.19
CA ASN A 124 -5.13 -7.98 8.54
C ASN A 124 -4.50 -8.34 9.90
N ASP A 125 -4.88 -7.58 10.95
CA ASP A 125 -4.43 -7.73 12.33
C ASP A 125 -2.94 -7.41 12.59
N GLN A 126 -2.20 -6.97 11.58
CA GLN A 126 -0.80 -6.56 11.73
C GLN A 126 -0.68 -5.05 11.69
N SER A 127 0.00 -4.45 12.68
CA SER A 127 0.36 -3.03 12.59
C SER A 127 1.32 -2.82 11.42
N ILE A 128 1.01 -1.82 10.58
CA ILE A 128 1.91 -1.32 9.54
C ILE A 128 2.61 -0.01 9.95
N GLY A 129 2.35 0.46 11.18
CA GLY A 129 3.00 1.60 11.83
C GLY A 129 2.11 2.84 11.96
N THR A 130 2.70 3.92 12.48
CA THR A 130 2.08 5.26 12.54
C THR A 130 2.12 5.88 11.14
N ALA A 131 0.95 6.12 10.56
CA ALA A 131 0.82 6.76 9.25
C ALA A 131 0.92 8.28 9.34
N PHE A 132 0.26 8.86 10.33
CA PHE A 132 0.23 10.30 10.53
C PHE A 132 0.58 10.62 11.98
N HIS A 133 1.42 11.64 12.17
CA HIS A 133 1.79 12.16 13.48
C HIS A 133 1.82 13.68 13.41
N LEU A 134 0.70 14.31 13.74
CA LEU A 134 0.57 15.77 13.71
C LEU A 134 0.80 16.32 15.10
N GLN A 135 1.63 17.36 15.19
CA GLN A 135 1.87 18.12 16.42
C GLN A 135 1.26 19.52 16.28
N GLY A 136 0.67 20.03 17.36
CA GLY A 136 -0.04 21.30 17.39
C GLY A 136 -1.56 21.14 17.25
N SER A 137 -2.25 22.24 16.97
CA SER A 137 -3.70 22.25 16.85
C SER A 137 -4.16 21.53 15.58
N TYR A 138 -5.18 20.70 15.71
CA TYR A 138 -5.89 20.06 14.61
C TYR A 138 -7.40 20.14 14.89
N PRO A 139 -8.25 20.09 13.85
CA PRO A 139 -9.68 20.22 14.06
C PRO A 139 -10.29 18.92 14.62
N THR A 140 -11.29 19.08 15.47
CA THR A 140 -12.14 18.00 16.02
C THR A 140 -13.61 18.43 15.95
N PRO A 141 -14.59 17.50 15.96
CA PRO A 141 -14.43 16.05 15.97
C PRO A 141 -13.92 15.48 14.64
N LEU A 142 -13.20 14.35 14.73
CA LEU A 142 -12.74 13.56 13.59
C LEU A 142 -13.64 12.34 13.38
N PHE A 143 -13.96 12.06 12.11
CA PHE A 143 -14.86 10.99 11.70
C PHE A 143 -14.13 10.02 10.77
N PRO A 144 -14.36 8.70 10.91
CA PRO A 144 -13.93 7.74 9.91
C PRO A 144 -14.55 8.06 8.56
N VAL A 145 -13.75 7.94 7.50
CA VAL A 145 -14.20 8.19 6.13
C VAL A 145 -13.64 7.12 5.20
N VAL A 146 -14.41 6.78 4.18
CA VAL A 146 -13.98 5.94 3.05
C VAL A 146 -14.15 6.72 1.74
N HIS A 147 -13.20 6.51 0.84
CA HIS A 147 -13.13 7.05 -0.51
C HIS A 147 -12.94 5.88 -1.47
N PHE A 148 -13.93 5.61 -2.31
CA PHE A 148 -13.89 4.53 -3.30
C PHE A 148 -13.56 5.08 -4.68
N ASP A 149 -12.68 4.42 -5.42
CA ASP A 149 -12.42 4.67 -6.83
C ASP A 149 -12.74 3.38 -7.61
N GLY A 150 -13.92 3.32 -8.22
CA GLY A 150 -14.53 2.09 -8.74
C GLY A 150 -15.55 1.46 -7.79
N ASP A 151 -15.92 0.21 -8.06
CA ASP A 151 -16.90 -0.53 -7.26
C ASP A 151 -16.31 -0.95 -5.90
N GLY A 152 -17.19 -1.07 -4.91
CA GLY A 152 -16.77 -1.56 -3.60
C GLY A 152 -17.92 -1.83 -2.64
N GLU A 153 -17.65 -2.67 -1.65
CA GLU A 153 -18.56 -2.98 -0.56
C GLU A 153 -17.74 -3.21 0.70
N MET A 154 -18.12 -2.52 1.78
CA MET A 154 -17.38 -2.58 3.03
C MET A 154 -18.31 -2.46 4.24
N THR A 155 -17.82 -2.92 5.39
CA THR A 155 -18.46 -2.70 6.69
C THR A 155 -17.50 -2.03 7.64
N ILE A 156 -18.02 -1.21 8.56
CA ILE A 156 -17.25 -0.58 9.64
C ILE A 156 -17.78 -1.00 11.02
N ARG A 157 -16.89 -1.12 12.00
CA ARG A 157 -17.27 -1.22 13.41
C ARG A 157 -16.30 -0.46 14.31
N LYS A 158 -16.82 0.22 15.33
CA LYS A 158 -16.02 0.78 16.43
C LYS A 158 -15.77 -0.31 17.46
N LEU A 159 -14.53 -0.47 17.90
CA LEU A 159 -14.11 -1.53 18.83
C LEU A 159 -13.57 -0.92 20.13
N ASN A 160 -13.99 -1.46 21.26
CA ASN A 160 -13.50 -1.04 22.58
C ASN A 160 -12.12 -1.63 22.91
N LYS A 161 -11.74 -2.73 22.23
CA LYS A 161 -10.44 -3.38 22.44
C LYS A 161 -9.39 -2.68 21.59
N ILE A 162 -8.54 -1.89 22.23
CA ILE A 162 -7.43 -1.18 21.60
C ILE A 162 -6.26 -2.14 21.34
N PRO A 163 -5.69 -2.20 20.12
CA PRO A 163 -4.48 -2.95 19.86
C PRO A 163 -3.29 -2.38 20.64
N THR A 164 -2.47 -3.25 21.23
CA THR A 164 -1.28 -2.84 22.01
C THR A 164 0.01 -2.88 21.20
N GLU A 165 0.07 -3.71 20.15
CA GLU A 165 1.25 -3.80 19.28
C GLU A 165 1.16 -2.74 18.17
N LEU A 166 1.80 -1.60 18.41
CA LEU A 166 1.76 -0.47 17.49
C LEU A 166 2.94 -0.46 16.52
N LYS A 167 4.01 -1.21 16.81
CA LYS A 167 5.18 -1.23 15.92
C LYS A 167 4.86 -2.03 14.68
N ARG A 168 5.40 -1.58 13.55
CA ARG A 168 5.30 -2.34 12.32
C ARG A 168 5.96 -3.70 12.52
N ASN A 169 5.18 -4.76 12.34
CA ASN A 169 5.76 -6.10 12.27
C ASN A 169 6.49 -6.21 10.94
N GLN A 170 7.77 -6.57 10.98
CA GLN A 170 8.47 -6.91 9.76
C GLN A 170 7.85 -8.18 9.19
N ALA A 171 7.58 -8.16 7.89
CA ALA A 171 7.06 -9.33 7.22
C ALA A 171 8.11 -10.44 7.30
N ASN A 172 7.72 -11.56 7.90
CA ASN A 172 8.54 -12.76 7.97
C ASN A 172 8.25 -13.61 6.74
N PHE A 173 9.17 -13.60 5.79
CA PHE A 173 9.06 -14.39 4.58
C PHE A 173 9.90 -15.66 4.70
N THR A 174 9.31 -16.81 4.39
CA THR A 174 9.98 -18.13 4.42
C THR A 174 10.35 -18.63 3.02
N GLY A 175 9.79 -18.02 1.97
CA GLY A 175 10.03 -18.36 0.56
C GLY A 175 10.71 -17.24 -0.21
N ILE A 176 10.56 -17.25 -1.54
CA ILE A 176 11.19 -16.27 -2.43
C ILE A 176 10.55 -14.88 -2.31
N GLU A 177 9.37 -14.79 -1.73
CA GLU A 177 8.66 -13.54 -1.48
C GLU A 177 9.48 -12.62 -0.61
N GLY A 178 9.34 -11.32 -0.80
CA GLY A 178 9.92 -10.30 0.06
C GLY A 178 10.66 -9.24 -0.71
N ASP A 179 11.40 -8.45 0.06
CA ASP A 179 12.18 -7.32 -0.43
C ASP A 179 13.66 -7.67 -0.47
N TRP A 180 14.26 -7.44 -1.62
CA TRP A 180 15.58 -7.90 -2.00
C TRP A 180 16.42 -6.75 -2.57
N LYS A 181 17.71 -6.74 -2.27
CA LYS A 181 18.71 -5.87 -2.89
C LYS A 181 19.82 -6.71 -3.48
N MET A 182 20.51 -6.21 -4.50
CA MET A 182 21.74 -6.85 -4.97
C MET A 182 22.74 -6.94 -3.81
N LYS A 183 23.27 -8.14 -3.57
CA LYS A 183 24.34 -8.37 -2.59
C LYS A 183 25.67 -7.87 -3.14
N ASP A 184 25.92 -8.21 -4.40
CA ASP A 184 27.12 -7.87 -5.16
C ASP A 184 26.71 -7.15 -6.45
N LYS A 185 27.61 -6.30 -6.98
CA LYS A 185 27.36 -5.62 -8.25
C LYS A 185 27.23 -6.67 -9.36
N PHE A 186 26.13 -6.63 -10.10
CA PHE A 186 25.99 -7.46 -11.30
C PHE A 186 26.99 -6.99 -12.37
N GLU A 187 27.84 -7.89 -12.86
CA GLU A 187 29.01 -7.57 -13.69
C GLU A 187 28.67 -6.73 -14.93
N LYS A 188 27.50 -6.98 -15.54
CA LYS A 188 27.04 -6.26 -16.74
C LYS A 188 26.57 -4.83 -16.48
N LEU A 189 26.46 -4.41 -15.23
CA LEU A 189 26.10 -3.03 -14.90
C LEU A 189 27.30 -2.10 -15.08
N SER A 190 27.05 -0.90 -15.61
CA SER A 190 28.07 0.14 -15.73
C SER A 190 28.58 0.62 -14.36
N ASP A 191 29.80 1.13 -14.30
CA ASP A 191 30.37 1.63 -13.03
C ASP A 191 29.70 2.89 -12.48
N GLY A 192 29.04 3.67 -13.34
CA GLY A 192 28.33 4.90 -12.95
C GLY A 192 26.95 4.67 -12.33
N CYS A 193 26.44 3.44 -12.31
CA CYS A 193 25.09 3.17 -11.84
C CYS A 193 25.01 2.97 -10.32
N ASN A 194 23.88 3.34 -9.71
CA ASN A 194 23.68 3.24 -8.27
C ASN A 194 22.99 1.93 -7.86
N TRP A 195 23.60 0.80 -8.22
CA TRP A 195 23.00 -0.53 -8.05
C TRP A 195 22.60 -0.90 -6.62
N LYS A 196 23.24 -0.30 -5.61
CA LYS A 196 22.91 -0.50 -4.18
C LYS A 196 21.52 0.04 -3.80
N ASN A 197 20.98 0.93 -4.63
CA ASN A 197 19.63 1.47 -4.49
C ASN A 197 18.60 0.67 -5.29
N TYR A 198 19.01 -0.30 -6.10
CA TYR A 198 18.06 -1.12 -6.84
C TYR A 198 17.35 -2.06 -5.91
N THR A 199 16.04 -2.15 -6.11
CA THR A 199 15.16 -2.94 -5.26
C THR A 199 14.48 -4.00 -6.10
N PHE A 200 14.36 -5.18 -5.54
CA PHE A 200 13.63 -6.30 -6.10
C PHE A 200 12.56 -6.67 -5.08
N ASN A 201 11.34 -6.86 -5.54
CA ASN A 201 10.23 -7.25 -4.71
C ASN A 201 9.52 -8.44 -5.37
N ILE A 202 9.32 -9.50 -4.61
CA ILE A 202 8.54 -10.66 -5.04
C ILE A 202 7.33 -10.77 -4.14
N GLU A 203 6.15 -10.70 -4.72
CA GLU A 203 4.87 -10.87 -4.01
C GLU A 203 4.08 -12.03 -4.63
N SER A 204 3.40 -12.82 -3.80
CA SER A 204 2.51 -13.86 -4.31
C SER A 204 1.33 -13.22 -5.05
N ALA A 205 1.03 -13.72 -6.25
CA ALA A 205 -0.10 -13.26 -7.06
C ALA A 205 -1.42 -13.97 -6.72
N ALA A 206 -1.45 -14.75 -5.63
CA ALA A 206 -2.48 -15.74 -5.25
C ALA A 206 -3.93 -15.23 -5.05
N ASN A 207 -4.26 -14.01 -5.45
CA ASN A 207 -5.63 -13.50 -5.40
C ASN A 207 -6.61 -14.26 -6.30
N ASP A 208 -6.14 -15.19 -7.16
CA ASP A 208 -6.96 -16.04 -8.03
C ASP A 208 -6.94 -17.53 -7.66
N GLY A 209 -6.33 -17.88 -6.52
CA GLY A 209 -6.19 -19.27 -6.07
C GLY A 209 -5.15 -20.10 -6.82
N ARG A 210 -4.42 -19.52 -7.79
CA ARG A 210 -3.29 -20.18 -8.44
C ARG A 210 -2.09 -20.17 -7.50
N LYS A 211 -1.64 -21.37 -7.14
CA LYS A 211 -0.37 -21.56 -6.43
C LYS A 211 0.79 -21.30 -7.40
N ASP A 212 1.95 -20.98 -6.85
CA ASP A 212 3.21 -20.87 -7.61
C ASP A 212 3.29 -19.73 -8.63
N ILE A 213 2.39 -18.74 -8.55
CA ILE A 213 2.44 -17.52 -9.34
C ILE A 213 2.80 -16.34 -8.44
N TYR A 214 3.79 -15.57 -8.89
CA TYR A 214 4.30 -14.41 -8.18
C TYR A 214 4.44 -13.24 -9.14
N ARG A 215 4.45 -12.04 -8.60
CA ARG A 215 4.85 -10.84 -9.30
C ARG A 215 6.25 -10.45 -8.85
N LEU A 216 7.16 -10.36 -9.81
CA LEU A 216 8.48 -9.77 -9.64
C LEU A 216 8.42 -8.29 -10.06
N SER A 217 8.78 -7.40 -9.15
CA SER A 217 8.93 -5.96 -9.41
C SER A 217 10.37 -5.54 -9.16
N VAL A 218 10.95 -4.75 -10.06
CA VAL A 218 12.31 -4.21 -9.92
C VAL A 218 12.30 -2.70 -10.03
N GLY A 219 12.78 -2.00 -9.00
CA GLY A 219 12.94 -0.55 -8.99
C GLY A 219 14.37 -0.14 -9.30
N ILE A 220 14.57 0.53 -10.43
CA ILE A 220 15.81 1.17 -10.88
C ILE A 220 15.50 2.66 -11.05
N CYS A 221 15.54 3.23 -12.27
CA CYS A 221 14.93 4.54 -12.55
C CYS A 221 13.43 4.42 -12.79
N ASN A 222 12.99 3.39 -13.52
CA ASN A 222 11.58 2.99 -13.59
C ASN A 222 11.33 1.77 -12.72
N ARG A 223 10.04 1.44 -12.59
CA ARG A 223 9.63 0.15 -12.07
C ARG A 223 9.42 -0.80 -13.23
N LEU A 224 10.22 -1.85 -13.29
CA LEU A 224 9.96 -3.03 -14.10
C LEU A 224 9.03 -3.97 -13.34
N TRP A 225 8.15 -4.68 -14.04
CA TRP A 225 7.41 -5.78 -13.43
C TRP A 225 7.11 -6.90 -14.43
N SER A 226 7.01 -8.12 -13.90
CA SER A 226 6.56 -9.30 -14.63
C SER A 226 5.88 -10.31 -13.70
N GLU A 227 5.07 -11.18 -14.27
CA GLU A 227 4.60 -12.38 -13.58
C GLU A 227 5.67 -13.47 -13.73
N ILE A 228 5.99 -14.16 -12.65
CA ILE A 228 6.84 -15.36 -12.67
C ILE A 228 6.02 -16.54 -12.16
N THR A 229 6.12 -17.66 -12.84
CA THR A 229 5.40 -18.90 -12.51
C THR A 229 6.41 -20.02 -12.30
N LYS A 230 6.29 -20.77 -11.21
CA LYS A 230 7.06 -22.01 -11.02
C LYS A 230 6.35 -23.14 -11.75
N GLU A 231 7.05 -23.75 -12.70
CA GLU A 231 6.55 -24.87 -13.48
C GLU A 231 6.67 -26.18 -12.69
N SER A 232 5.94 -27.21 -13.13
CA SER A 232 5.91 -28.51 -12.44
C SER A 232 7.26 -29.25 -12.39
N ASP A 233 8.19 -28.92 -13.29
CA ASP A 233 9.56 -29.44 -13.31
C ASP A 233 10.53 -28.66 -12.39
N GLY A 234 10.01 -27.65 -11.68
CA GLY A 234 10.77 -26.78 -10.78
C GLY A 234 11.44 -25.59 -11.47
N THR A 235 11.39 -25.48 -12.79
CA THR A 235 11.89 -24.31 -13.53
C THR A 235 10.96 -23.11 -13.37
N TRP A 236 11.45 -21.93 -13.72
CA TRP A 236 10.68 -20.69 -13.65
C TRP A 236 10.41 -20.14 -15.03
N LYS A 237 9.15 -19.79 -15.28
CA LYS A 237 8.71 -19.07 -16.46
C LYS A 237 8.46 -17.61 -16.11
N ILE A 238 9.04 -16.70 -16.87
CA ILE A 238 8.76 -15.27 -16.77
C ILE A 238 7.81 -14.83 -17.88
N GLY A 239 6.84 -14.00 -17.52
CA GLY A 239 5.94 -13.35 -18.47
C GLY A 239 6.61 -12.19 -19.21
N GLY A 240 5.80 -11.42 -19.94
CA GLY A 240 6.28 -10.16 -20.51
C GLY A 240 6.77 -9.19 -19.42
N ILE A 241 7.84 -8.45 -19.70
CA ILE A 241 8.35 -7.43 -18.79
C ILE A 241 7.79 -6.07 -19.21
N MET A 242 7.16 -5.38 -18.27
CA MET A 242 6.60 -4.04 -18.45
C MET A 242 7.43 -3.02 -17.65
N SER A 243 7.39 -1.74 -18.05
CA SER A 243 8.10 -0.63 -17.39
C SER A 243 7.19 0.60 -17.28
N THR A 244 7.37 1.43 -16.24
CA THR A 244 6.65 2.71 -16.10
C THR A 244 7.12 3.79 -17.08
N ARG A 245 8.30 3.65 -17.72
CA ARG A 245 8.82 4.55 -18.76
C ARG A 245 8.78 6.07 -18.44
N LYS A 246 9.03 6.46 -17.19
CA LYS A 246 9.15 7.85 -16.71
C LYS A 246 10.47 8.52 -17.10
N GLY A 247 11.43 7.76 -17.64
CA GLY A 247 12.78 8.25 -17.94
C GLY A 247 13.69 8.26 -16.71
N GLY A 248 14.98 8.52 -16.92
CA GLY A 248 15.99 8.54 -15.87
C GLY A 248 17.33 9.06 -16.39
N GLN A 249 18.35 9.05 -15.54
CA GLN A 249 19.72 9.33 -15.98
C GLN A 249 20.18 8.24 -16.97
N PRO A 250 21.05 8.57 -17.96
CA PRO A 250 21.49 7.62 -18.98
C PRO A 250 22.05 6.30 -18.41
N GLU A 251 22.81 6.36 -17.33
CA GLU A 251 23.42 5.20 -16.67
C GLU A 251 22.34 4.30 -16.05
N GLU A 252 21.30 4.90 -15.45
CA GLU A 252 20.19 4.19 -14.84
C GLU A 252 19.25 3.57 -15.88
N MET A 253 19.04 4.25 -17.01
CA MET A 253 18.28 3.68 -18.13
C MET A 253 19.03 2.50 -18.78
N THR A 254 20.36 2.60 -18.88
CA THR A 254 21.22 1.51 -19.34
C THR A 254 21.13 0.33 -18.38
N ALA A 255 21.24 0.57 -17.07
CA ALA A 255 21.08 -0.46 -16.04
C ALA A 255 19.69 -1.12 -16.09
N GLU A 256 18.62 -0.33 -16.25
CA GLU A 256 17.26 -0.85 -16.44
C GLU A 256 17.15 -1.77 -17.65
N HIS A 257 17.73 -1.38 -18.79
CA HIS A 257 17.76 -2.21 -19.98
C HIS A 257 18.53 -3.53 -19.72
N THR A 258 19.72 -3.44 -19.13
CA THR A 258 20.55 -4.62 -18.78
C THR A 258 19.83 -5.59 -17.86
N VAL A 259 19.20 -5.09 -16.78
CA VAL A 259 18.43 -5.94 -15.86
C VAL A 259 17.17 -6.49 -16.54
N GLY A 260 16.51 -5.70 -17.39
CA GLY A 260 15.38 -6.15 -18.19
C GLY A 260 15.73 -7.31 -19.12
N GLU A 261 16.84 -7.22 -19.86
CA GLU A 261 17.30 -8.33 -20.72
C GLU A 261 17.68 -9.55 -19.90
N PHE A 262 18.42 -9.38 -18.79
CA PHE A 262 18.72 -10.49 -17.87
C PHE A 262 17.45 -11.23 -17.44
N LEU A 263 16.42 -10.50 -17.01
CA LEU A 263 15.17 -11.08 -16.55
C LEU A 263 14.43 -11.83 -17.67
N ARG A 264 14.48 -11.41 -18.94
CA ARG A 264 13.87 -12.16 -20.06
C ARG A 264 14.48 -13.54 -20.25
N HIS A 265 15.71 -13.74 -19.79
CA HIS A 265 16.43 -15.00 -19.85
C HIS A 265 16.43 -15.75 -18.51
N LEU A 266 15.64 -15.30 -17.52
CA LEU A 266 15.53 -15.96 -16.23
C LEU A 266 14.97 -17.38 -16.40
N LYS A 267 15.69 -18.37 -15.86
CA LYS A 267 15.34 -19.78 -15.90
C LYS A 267 15.10 -20.37 -14.53
N ASN A 268 15.86 -19.90 -13.54
CA ASN A 268 15.76 -20.41 -12.18
C ASN A 268 15.88 -19.31 -11.12
N ILE A 269 15.17 -19.54 -10.02
CA ILE A 269 15.15 -18.74 -8.81
C ILE A 269 15.32 -19.71 -7.65
N ASP A 270 16.48 -19.64 -7.00
CA ASP A 270 16.81 -20.49 -5.85
C ASP A 270 16.97 -19.63 -4.59
N LEU A 271 16.70 -20.21 -3.42
CA LEU A 271 17.15 -19.68 -2.14
C LEU A 271 18.33 -20.50 -1.66
N ASP A 272 19.46 -19.84 -1.38
CA ASP A 272 20.60 -20.52 -0.80
C ASP A 272 20.41 -20.80 0.71
N SER A 273 21.35 -21.54 1.30
CA SER A 273 21.33 -21.92 2.71
C SER A 273 21.40 -20.74 3.69
N VAL A 274 21.82 -19.56 3.22
CA VAL A 274 21.92 -18.33 4.04
C VAL A 274 20.79 -17.33 3.74
N GLY A 275 19.80 -17.75 2.93
CA GLY A 275 18.62 -16.96 2.61
C GLY A 275 18.82 -15.88 1.56
N CYS A 276 19.88 -15.95 0.74
CA CYS A 276 20.02 -15.12 -0.45
C CYS A 276 19.22 -15.72 -1.62
N LEU A 277 18.61 -14.84 -2.42
CA LEU A 277 17.92 -15.21 -3.64
C LEU A 277 18.91 -15.23 -4.80
N ILE A 278 19.00 -16.34 -5.52
CA ILE A 278 19.89 -16.53 -6.67
C ILE A 278 19.05 -16.59 -7.94
N LEU A 279 19.19 -15.58 -8.79
CA LEU A 279 18.56 -15.52 -10.10
C LEU A 279 19.53 -16.04 -11.15
N LYS A 280 19.12 -17.05 -11.93
CA LYS A 280 19.98 -17.72 -12.92
C LYS A 280 19.39 -17.67 -14.31
N THR A 281 20.27 -17.48 -15.30
CA THR A 281 19.96 -17.51 -16.73
C THR A 281 20.96 -18.43 -17.43
N ASP A 282 20.69 -18.80 -18.69
CA ASP A 282 21.64 -19.60 -19.48
C ASP A 282 22.82 -18.77 -20.02
N ASN A 283 22.62 -17.46 -20.20
CA ASN A 283 23.51 -16.59 -21.01
C ASN A 283 24.22 -15.50 -20.19
N TYR A 284 23.83 -15.32 -18.93
CA TYR A 284 24.38 -14.31 -18.03
C TYR A 284 24.83 -14.95 -16.73
N GLU A 285 25.81 -14.31 -16.10
CA GLU A 285 26.18 -14.61 -14.73
C GLU A 285 24.97 -14.50 -13.80
N GLN A 286 24.96 -15.29 -12.73
CA GLN A 286 23.89 -15.25 -11.75
C GLN A 286 23.85 -13.91 -11.01
N MET A 287 22.65 -13.47 -10.66
CA MET A 287 22.44 -12.31 -9.80
C MET A 287 22.09 -12.78 -8.39
N VAL A 288 22.88 -12.35 -7.41
CA VAL A 288 22.70 -12.70 -6.00
C VAL A 288 22.06 -11.54 -5.28
N LEU A 289 20.89 -11.78 -4.69
CA LEU A 289 20.15 -10.80 -3.93
C LEU A 289 20.10 -11.18 -2.45
N GLN A 290 20.30 -10.18 -1.59
CA GLN A 290 20.13 -10.31 -0.15
C GLN A 290 18.79 -9.71 0.26
N ARG A 291 18.07 -10.45 1.10
CA ARG A 291 16.83 -9.95 1.70
C ARG A 291 17.13 -8.73 2.56
N TYR A 292 16.35 -7.68 2.43
CA TYR A 292 16.45 -6.52 3.30
C TYR A 292 15.07 -6.20 3.89
N SER A 293 15.10 -5.63 5.09
CA SER A 293 13.90 -5.03 5.65
C SER A 293 13.82 -3.59 5.18
N LYS A 294 12.71 -3.23 4.54
CA LYS A 294 12.43 -1.82 4.28
C LYS A 294 12.36 -1.07 5.61
N ASP A 295 12.97 0.11 5.63
CA ASP A 295 12.77 1.03 6.73
C ASP A 295 11.29 1.29 6.92
N VAL A 296 10.86 1.41 8.17
CA VAL A 296 9.48 1.82 8.46
C VAL A 296 9.30 3.21 7.85
N PRO A 297 8.33 3.39 6.95
CA PRO A 297 8.04 4.70 6.39
C PRO A 297 7.80 5.70 7.52
N LYS A 298 8.42 6.87 7.42
CA LYS A 298 8.20 7.92 8.40
C LYS A 298 6.73 8.36 8.34
N PRO A 299 6.10 8.65 9.50
CA PRO A 299 4.76 9.21 9.48
C PRO A 299 4.75 10.55 8.74
N VAL A 300 3.64 10.88 8.11
CA VAL A 300 3.39 12.23 7.62
C VAL A 300 3.16 13.14 8.82
N THR A 301 3.97 14.19 8.93
CA THR A 301 3.91 15.17 10.02
C THR A 301 3.27 16.49 9.60
N GLN A 302 2.91 16.62 8.33
CA GLN A 302 2.29 17.81 7.78
C GLN A 302 0.80 17.86 8.15
N ASN A 303 0.36 18.99 8.71
CA ASN A 303 -1.05 19.23 9.00
C ASN A 303 -1.81 19.59 7.70
N ILE A 304 -2.58 18.65 7.19
CA ILE A 304 -3.37 18.83 5.96
C ILE A 304 -4.68 19.61 6.18
N PHE A 305 -5.01 19.95 7.43
CA PHE A 305 -6.25 20.67 7.74
C PHE A 305 -6.10 22.20 7.73
N ASP A 306 -4.86 22.71 7.76
CA ASP A 306 -4.58 24.14 7.76
C ASP A 306 -4.99 24.79 6.42
N ALA A 307 -5.37 26.07 6.47
CA ALA A 307 -6.04 26.81 5.39
C ALA A 307 -5.18 27.10 4.13
N GLY A 308 -4.06 26.40 3.94
CA GLY A 308 -3.15 26.56 2.80
C GLY A 308 -3.01 25.33 1.90
N TYR A 309 -3.86 24.31 2.09
CA TYR A 309 -3.80 23.00 1.44
C TYR A 309 -5.13 22.53 0.83
#